data_AF-A0A0T1WWY4-F1
#
_entry.id   AF-A0A0T1WWY4-F1
#
_cell.length_a   1.000
_cell.length_b   1.000
_cell.length_c   1.000
_cell.angle_alpha   90.00
_cell.angle_beta   90.00
_cell.angle_gamma   90.00
#
_symmetry.space_group_name_H-M   'P 1'
#
loop_
_entity.id
_entity.type
_entity.pdbx_description
1 polymer ?
#
loop_
_entity_poly.entity_id
_entity_poly.type
_entity_poly.pdbx_seq_one_letter_code
_entity_poly.pdbx_strand_id
1 'polypeptide(L)'
;MTKKPEIGHYLDDEEASLVEALEKSDAPLTSILTAERRGALEAMAREAFSDSREKISLRVSRSDLARLKSRALQEGVPYQTLINSIIHKYVSG
;
A
#
# COMPACT_ATOMS: atom_id res chain seq x y z
N MET A 1 29.96 18.15 8.06
CA MET A 1 29.37 17.28 9.09
C MET A 1 28.42 16.33 8.39
N THR A 2 28.85 15.10 8.20
CA THR A 2 28.16 14.04 7.43
C THR A 2 26.95 13.56 8.23
N LYS A 3 25.76 14.06 7.91
CA LYS A 3 24.52 13.54 8.50
C LYS A 3 24.19 12.23 7.78
N LYS A 4 24.63 11.11 8.35
CA LYS A 4 24.12 9.79 7.95
C LYS A 4 22.61 9.75 8.23
N PRO A 5 21.80 9.15 7.36
CA PRO A 5 20.34 9.09 7.53
C PRO A 5 20.01 8.37 8.85
N GLU A 6 19.13 8.97 9.66
CA GLU A 6 18.72 8.41 10.96
C GLU A 6 17.75 7.22 10.84
N ILE A 7 17.36 6.85 9.61
CA ILE A 7 16.48 5.69 9.36
C ILE A 7 16.96 4.97 8.09
N GLY A 8 17.52 3.78 8.25
CA GLY A 8 17.72 2.80 7.17
C GLY A 8 19.11 2.79 6.52
N HIS A 9 19.66 1.59 6.32
CA HIS A 9 20.77 1.37 5.40
C HIS A 9 20.31 1.62 3.97
N TYR A 10 21.18 2.17 3.13
CA TYR A 10 20.98 2.16 1.68
C TYR A 10 20.82 0.71 1.20
N LEU A 11 19.83 0.46 0.35
CA LEU A 11 19.59 -0.86 -0.25
C LEU A 11 20.77 -1.27 -1.14
N ASP A 12 21.38 -0.31 -1.84
CA ASP A 12 22.50 -0.51 -2.76
C ASP A 12 23.36 0.77 -2.94
N ASP A 13 24.47 0.62 -3.68
CA ASP A 13 25.41 1.71 -3.97
C ASP A 13 24.82 2.76 -4.92
N GLU A 14 23.79 2.40 -5.71
CA GLU A 14 23.07 3.34 -6.58
C GLU A 14 22.25 4.32 -5.75
N GLU A 15 21.50 3.83 -4.76
CA GLU A 15 20.71 4.65 -3.84
C GLU A 15 21.59 5.61 -3.03
N ALA A 16 22.73 5.13 -2.52
CA ALA A 16 23.69 5.96 -1.79
C ALA A 16 24.22 7.12 -2.66
N SER A 17 24.56 6.82 -3.92
CA SER A 17 25.07 7.82 -4.88
C SER A 17 23.99 8.85 -5.27
N LEU A 18 22.73 8.41 -5.40
CA LEU A 18 21.59 9.27 -5.70
C LEU A 18 21.30 10.26 -4.57
N VAL A 19 21.31 9.80 -3.32
CA VAL A 19 21.11 10.65 -2.14
C VAL A 19 22.24 11.66 -2.00
N GLU A 20 23.49 11.24 -2.17
CA GLU A 20 24.63 12.15 -2.12
C GLU A 20 24.59 13.22 -3.23
N ALA A 21 24.18 12.83 -4.45
CA ALA A 21 23.99 13.77 -5.56
C ALA A 21 22.87 14.77 -5.27
N LEU A 22 21.77 14.32 -4.66
CA LEU A 22 20.64 15.16 -4.27
C LEU A 22 21.03 16.17 -3.16
N GLU A 23 21.76 15.72 -2.13
CA GLU A 23 22.23 16.58 -1.04
C GLU A 23 23.27 17.61 -1.49
N LYS A 24 24.12 17.27 -2.47
CA LYS A 24 25.09 18.20 -3.06
C LYS A 24 24.46 19.15 -4.06
N SER A 25 23.30 18.80 -4.63
CA SER A 25 22.62 19.67 -5.58
C SER A 25 21.89 20.80 -4.84
N ASP A 26 22.44 22.01 -4.94
CA ASP A 26 21.84 23.24 -4.40
C ASP A 26 20.68 23.77 -5.29
N ALA A 27 20.34 23.02 -6.34
CA ALA A 27 19.30 23.36 -7.29
C ALA A 27 17.92 22.98 -6.72
N PRO A 28 16.93 23.89 -6.70
CA PRO A 28 15.60 23.56 -6.23
C PRO A 28 14.98 22.50 -7.14
N LEU A 29 14.63 21.35 -6.56
CA LEU A 29 13.88 20.29 -7.23
C LEU A 29 12.61 20.89 -7.81
N THR A 30 12.50 20.87 -9.14
CA THR A 30 11.34 21.42 -9.83
C THR A 30 10.34 20.30 -10.05
N SER A 31 9.15 20.45 -9.46
CA SER A 31 8.07 19.50 -9.67
C SER A 31 7.63 19.51 -11.13
N ILE A 32 7.76 18.38 -11.81
CA ILE A 32 7.22 18.16 -13.16
C ILE A 32 5.72 17.85 -13.15
N LEU A 33 5.10 17.77 -11.96
CA LEU A 33 3.68 17.45 -11.84
C LEU A 33 2.82 18.63 -12.32
N THR A 34 2.03 18.37 -13.34
CA THR A 34 0.97 19.30 -13.76
C THR A 34 -0.16 19.31 -12.73
N ALA A 35 -0.88 20.44 -12.63
CA ALA A 35 -2.01 20.59 -11.71
C ALA A 35 -3.09 19.52 -11.97
N GLU A 36 -3.33 19.18 -13.25
CA GLU A 36 -4.25 18.11 -13.65
C GLU A 36 -3.79 16.73 -13.18
N ARG A 37 -2.51 16.39 -13.37
CA ARG A 37 -1.97 15.10 -12.95
C ARG A 37 -1.98 14.96 -11.42
N ARG A 38 -1.70 16.05 -10.72
CA ARG A 38 -1.81 16.11 -9.26
C ARG A 38 -3.26 15.86 -8.80
N GLY A 39 -4.24 16.54 -9.41
CA GLY A 39 -5.66 16.34 -9.09
C GLY A 39 -6.13 14.90 -9.33
N ALA A 40 -5.70 14.29 -10.44
CA ALA A 40 -6.01 12.89 -10.74
C ALA A 40 -5.41 11.92 -9.70
N LEU A 41 -4.15 12.14 -9.29
CA LEU A 41 -3.50 11.33 -8.26
C LEU A 41 -4.16 11.50 -6.88
N GLU A 42 -4.51 12.74 -6.51
CA GLU A 42 -5.22 13.02 -5.26
C GLU A 42 -6.64 12.41 -5.25
N ALA A 43 -7.34 12.40 -6.38
CA ALA A 43 -8.65 11.77 -6.53
C ALA A 43 -8.58 10.25 -6.39
N MET A 44 -7.65 9.60 -7.11
CA MET A 44 -7.44 8.15 -6.99
C MET A 44 -7.02 7.75 -5.58
N ALA A 45 -6.15 8.53 -4.94
CA ALA A 45 -5.76 8.30 -3.56
C ALA A 45 -6.98 8.43 -2.64
N ARG A 46 -7.77 9.51 -2.75
CA ARG A 46 -8.99 9.69 -1.94
C ARG A 46 -9.99 8.56 -2.13
N GLU A 47 -10.19 8.08 -3.36
CA GLU A 47 -11.09 6.97 -3.63
C GLU A 47 -10.58 5.68 -2.98
N ALA A 48 -9.29 5.37 -3.12
CA ALA A 48 -8.66 4.20 -2.50
C ALA A 48 -8.68 4.25 -0.95
N PHE A 49 -8.59 5.44 -0.37
CA PHE A 49 -8.65 5.65 1.09
C PHE A 49 -10.06 5.86 1.62
N SER A 50 -11.04 6.18 0.76
CA SER A 50 -12.42 6.28 1.18
C SER A 50 -12.90 4.89 1.54
N ASP A 51 -13.13 4.66 2.84
CA ASP A 51 -13.58 3.38 3.36
C ASP A 51 -15.08 3.21 3.05
N SER A 52 -15.44 3.25 1.77
CA SER A 52 -16.80 3.12 1.24
C SER A 52 -17.30 1.67 1.32
N ARG A 53 -16.89 0.95 2.37
CA ARG A 53 -17.23 -0.45 2.59
C ARG A 53 -18.52 -0.54 3.38
N GLU A 54 -19.50 -1.21 2.81
CA GLU A 54 -20.75 -1.50 3.48
C GLU A 54 -20.61 -2.76 4.36
N LYS A 55 -21.19 -2.72 5.57
CA LYS A 55 -21.19 -3.88 6.47
C LYS A 55 -22.30 -4.85 6.05
N ILE A 56 -21.94 -6.09 5.78
CA ILE A 56 -22.88 -7.16 5.46
C ILE A 56 -22.91 -8.22 6.58
N SER A 57 -24.08 -8.82 6.81
CA SER A 57 -24.24 -9.95 7.72
C SER A 57 -24.27 -11.26 6.94
N LEU A 58 -23.39 -12.21 7.27
CA LEU A 58 -23.26 -13.49 6.60
C LEU A 58 -23.36 -14.64 7.61
N ARG A 59 -24.13 -15.69 7.26
CA ARG A 59 -24.10 -16.96 8.00
C ARG A 59 -23.20 -17.95 7.29
N VAL A 60 -22.25 -18.51 8.05
CA VAL A 60 -21.34 -19.57 7.59
C VAL A 60 -21.36 -20.73 8.59
N SER A 61 -21.14 -21.94 8.11
CA SER A 61 -21.04 -23.10 8.99
C SER A 61 -19.83 -22.96 9.93
N ARG A 62 -19.90 -23.57 11.13
CA ARG A 62 -18.77 -23.54 12.07
C ARG A 62 -17.51 -24.22 11.48
N SER A 63 -17.69 -25.28 10.72
CA SER A 63 -16.60 -25.99 10.04
C SER A 63 -15.92 -25.12 8.99
N ASP A 64 -16.69 -24.37 8.20
CA ASP A 64 -16.12 -23.52 7.14
C ASP A 64 -15.42 -22.30 7.74
N LEU A 65 -15.99 -21.70 8.80
CA LEU A 65 -15.33 -20.61 9.51
C LEU A 65 -13.97 -21.04 10.09
N ALA A 66 -13.87 -22.26 10.63
CA ALA A 66 -12.61 -22.80 11.11
C ALA A 66 -11.58 -22.99 9.99
N ARG A 67 -12.02 -23.52 8.83
CA ARG A 67 -11.16 -23.71 7.65
C ARG A 67 -10.68 -22.37 7.07
N LEU A 68 -11.56 -21.37 6.99
CA LEU A 68 -11.22 -20.01 6.56
C LEU A 68 -10.17 -19.37 7.47
N LYS A 69 -10.35 -19.48 8.79
CA LYS A 69 -9.36 -18.98 9.76
C LYS A 69 -8.01 -19.66 9.61
N SER A 70 -8.00 -20.98 9.42
CA SER A 70 -6.77 -21.75 9.20
C SER A 70 -6.04 -21.28 7.93
N ARG A 71 -6.77 -21.13 6.83
CA ARG A 71 -6.21 -20.66 5.55
C ARG A 71 -5.69 -19.23 5.63
N ALA A 72 -6.44 -18.33 6.26
CA ALA A 72 -6.01 -16.95 6.45
C ALA A 72 -4.73 -16.86 7.30
N LEU A 73 -4.61 -17.71 8.33
CA LEU A 73 -3.39 -17.83 9.13
C LEU A 73 -2.19 -18.30 8.31
N GLN A 74 -2.39 -19.27 7.42
CA GLN A 74 -1.33 -19.74 6.50
C GLN A 74 -0.86 -18.64 5.54
N GLU A 75 -1.79 -17.80 5.08
CA GLU A 75 -1.50 -16.66 4.20
C GLU A 75 -1.01 -15.41 4.97
N GLY A 76 -1.00 -15.46 6.31
CA GLY A 76 -0.55 -14.34 7.16
C GLY A 76 -1.50 -13.15 7.17
N VAL A 77 -2.78 -13.34 6.83
CA VAL A 77 -3.79 -12.28 6.73
C VAL A 77 -4.96 -12.52 7.69
N PRO A 78 -5.70 -11.47 8.09
CA PRO A 78 -6.97 -11.64 8.80
C PRO A 78 -7.98 -12.42 7.97
N TYR A 79 -8.79 -13.26 8.60
CA TYR A 79 -9.79 -14.07 7.88
C TYR A 79 -10.85 -13.21 7.17
N GLN A 80 -11.15 -12.02 7.69
CA GLN A 80 -12.02 -11.04 7.03
C GLN A 80 -11.39 -10.51 5.73
N THR A 81 -10.07 -10.27 5.74
CA THR A 81 -9.33 -9.84 4.55
C THR A 81 -9.37 -10.92 3.47
N LEU A 82 -9.20 -12.19 3.86
CA LEU A 82 -9.33 -13.33 2.94
C LEU A 82 -10.76 -13.44 2.38
N ILE A 83 -11.79 -13.24 3.20
CA ILE A 83 -13.18 -13.25 2.72
C ILE A 83 -13.40 -12.12 1.68
N ASN A 84 -12.91 -10.92 1.98
CA ASN A 84 -13.03 -9.77 1.07
C ASN A 84 -12.27 -10.01 -0.24
N SER A 85 -11.08 -10.61 -0.21
CA SER A 85 -10.31 -10.89 -1.42
C SER A 85 -11.00 -11.93 -2.32
N ILE A 86 -11.66 -12.94 -1.73
CA ILE A 86 -12.46 -13.92 -2.48
C ILE A 86 -13.65 -13.24 -3.16
N ILE A 87 -14.38 -12.36 -2.46
CA ILE A 87 -15.50 -11.61 -3.03
C ILE A 87 -15.02 -10.75 -4.20
N HIS A 88 -13.94 -9.98 -4.00
CA HIS A 88 -13.37 -9.13 -5.04
C HIS A 88 -12.92 -9.94 -6.26
N LYS A 89 -12.21 -11.06 -6.06
CA LYS A 89 -11.78 -11.95 -7.14
C LYS A 89 -12.96 -12.51 -7.94
N TYR A 90 -14.09 -12.77 -7.28
CA TYR A 90 -15.29 -13.29 -7.94
C TYR A 90 -16.04 -12.23 -8.75
N VAL A 91 -16.03 -10.97 -8.29
CA VAL A 91 -16.73 -9.85 -8.94
C VAL A 91 -15.89 -9.19 -10.04
N SER A 92 -14.58 -9.08 -9.83
CA SER A 92 -13.62 -8.43 -10.74
C SER A 92 -12.97 -9.39 -11.74
N GLY A 93 -13.49 -10.61 -11.85
CA GLY A 93 -13.07 -11.60 -12.85
C GLY A 93 -13.29 -11.11 -14.28
#